data_AF-A0A0B3RM95-F1
#
_entry.id   AF-A0A0B3RM95-F1
#
_cell.length_a   1.000
_cell.length_b   1.000
_cell.length_c   1.000
_cell.angle_alpha   90.00
_cell.angle_beta   90.00
_cell.angle_gamma   90.00
#
_symmetry.space_group_name_H-M   'P 1'
#
loop_
_entity.id
_entity.type
_entity.pdbx_description
1 polymer ?
#
loop_
_entity_poly.entity_id
_entity_poly.type
_entity_poly.pdbx_seq_one_letter_code
_entity_poly.pdbx_strand_id
1 'polypeptide(L)'
;MSDLKSAILDAKYIDMIDLGDFVVRDTGLPDVDSDGNLMPQATEIAAAIFRWAADMQAAEAARAEQADPAPETSGPEATKEYDEQGDPGTDAPTAAKLEAELHKLAQEQG
;
A
#
# COMPACT_ATOMS: atom_id res chain seq x y z
N MET A 1 12.65 -1.06 14.07
CA MET A 1 11.66 -0.09 14.58
C MET A 1 10.21 -0.57 14.45
N SER A 2 9.90 -1.68 13.78
CA SER A 2 8.52 -2.20 13.70
C SER A 2 7.92 -2.51 15.07
N ASP A 3 8.75 -3.01 16.00
CA ASP A 3 8.34 -3.41 17.34
C ASP A 3 7.71 -2.26 18.16
N LEU A 4 8.35 -1.09 18.17
CA LEU A 4 7.82 0.10 18.86
C LEU A 4 6.50 0.58 18.26
N LYS A 5 6.43 0.65 16.93
CA LYS A 5 5.21 1.06 16.21
C LYS A 5 4.05 0.11 16.53
N SER A 6 4.29 -1.20 16.44
CA SER A 6 3.28 -2.22 16.76
C SER A 6 2.84 -2.11 18.21
N ALA A 7 3.78 -1.96 19.15
CA ALA A 7 3.45 -1.77 20.57
C ALA A 7 2.58 -0.53 20.82
N ILE A 8 2.81 0.58 20.10
CA ILE A 8 1.98 1.80 20.21
C ILE A 8 0.57 1.57 19.66
N LEU A 9 0.43 0.85 18.55
CA LEU A 9 -0.87 0.58 17.92
C LEU A 9 -1.71 -0.42 18.74
N ASP A 10 -1.05 -1.34 19.43
CA ASP A 10 -1.69 -2.36 20.28
C ASP A 10 -1.88 -1.90 21.73
N ALA A 11 -1.32 -0.75 22.12
CA ALA A 11 -1.41 -0.21 23.47
C ALA A 11 -2.85 0.17 23.84
N LYS A 12 -3.19 0.03 25.12
CA LYS A 12 -4.47 0.55 25.61
C LYS A 12 -4.41 2.06 25.69
N TYR A 13 -5.57 2.69 25.57
CA TYR A 13 -5.70 4.13 25.73
C TYR A 13 -5.08 4.65 27.05
N ILE A 14 -5.30 3.95 28.16
CA ILE A 14 -4.74 4.36 29.46
C ILE A 14 -3.19 4.35 29.45
N ASP A 15 -2.60 3.32 28.84
CA ASP A 15 -1.14 3.19 28.74
C ASP A 15 -0.57 4.30 27.83
N MET A 16 -1.31 4.70 26.79
CA MET A 16 -0.94 5.82 25.92
C MET A 16 -1.02 7.18 26.64
N ILE A 17 -2.01 7.37 27.51
CA ILE A 17 -2.11 8.58 28.34
C ILE A 17 -0.98 8.63 29.37
N ASP A 18 -0.66 7.50 30.01
CA ASP A 18 0.45 7.39 30.96
C ASP A 18 1.80 7.68 30.27
N LEU A 19 1.98 7.19 29.03
CA LEU A 19 3.14 7.53 28.20
C LEU A 19 3.20 9.03 27.90
N GLY A 20 2.06 9.65 27.55
CA GLY A 20 1.97 11.09 27.30
C GLY A 20 2.32 11.92 28.55
N ASP A 21 1.78 11.54 29.71
CA ASP A 21 2.06 12.16 31.00
C ASP A 21 3.54 12.01 31.41
N PHE A 22 4.13 10.82 31.17
CA PHE A 22 5.56 10.60 31.36
C PHE A 22 6.40 11.58 30.53
N VAL A 23 6.10 11.73 29.23
CA VAL A 23 6.85 12.65 28.35
C VAL A 23 6.70 14.10 28.79
N VAL A 24 5.50 14.53 29.16
CA VAL A 24 5.24 15.90 29.66
C VAL A 24 6.08 16.20 30.90
N ARG A 25 6.14 15.26 31.86
CA ARG A 25 6.94 15.41 33.07
C ARG A 25 8.44 15.37 32.82
N ASP A 26 8.90 14.47 31.95
CA ASP A 26 10.32 14.29 31.63
C ASP A 26 10.89 15.52 30.91
N THR A 27 10.08 16.15 30.04
CA THR A 27 10.48 17.32 29.27
C THR A 27 10.21 18.65 29.97
N GLY A 28 9.49 18.64 31.09
CA GLY A 28 9.16 19.82 31.88
C GLY A 28 8.21 20.79 31.15
N LEU A 29 7.26 20.24 30.40
CA LEU A 29 6.26 21.02 29.68
C LEU A 29 5.30 21.72 30.68
N PRO A 30 4.88 22.98 30.42
CA PRO A 30 4.12 23.78 31.38
C PRO A 30 2.65 23.34 31.47
N ASP A 31 2.17 22.98 32.66
CA ASP A 31 0.81 22.44 32.87
C ASP A 31 -0.34 23.43 32.64
N VAL A 32 -0.03 24.73 32.55
CA VAL A 32 -1.01 25.81 32.37
C VAL A 32 -0.59 26.77 31.25
N ASP A 33 -1.60 27.34 30.59
CA ASP A 33 -1.40 28.41 29.61
C ASP A 33 -1.11 29.78 30.28
N SER A 34 -0.96 30.83 29.47
CA SER A 34 -0.72 32.20 29.96
C SER A 34 -1.87 32.79 30.80
N ASP A 35 -3.07 32.23 30.68
CA ASP A 35 -4.27 32.66 31.39
C ASP A 35 -4.54 31.81 32.65
N GLY A 36 -3.70 30.79 32.90
CA GLY A 36 -3.78 29.90 34.06
C GLY A 36 -4.72 28.70 33.85
N ASN A 37 -5.17 28.41 32.63
CA ASN A 37 -5.99 27.24 32.35
C ASN A 37 -5.12 25.99 32.17
N LEU A 38 -5.61 24.83 32.63
CA LEU A 38 -4.94 23.56 32.43
C LEU A 38 -4.85 23.19 30.94
N MET A 39 -3.66 22.80 30.50
CA MET A 39 -3.43 22.34 29.13
C MET A 39 -3.52 20.81 29.03
N PRO A 40 -4.23 20.24 28.04
CA PRO A 40 -4.40 18.79 27.89
C PRO A 40 -3.18 18.10 27.25
N GLN A 41 -1.97 18.44 27.69
CA GLN A 41 -0.72 18.08 27.01
C GLN A 41 -0.46 16.58 26.92
N ALA A 42 -0.73 15.82 27.98
CA ALA A 42 -0.54 14.37 27.96
C ALA A 42 -1.39 13.73 26.84
N THR A 43 -2.63 14.19 26.66
CA THR A 43 -3.52 13.74 25.59
C THR A 43 -3.00 14.13 24.21
N GLU A 44 -2.50 15.35 24.06
CA GLU A 44 -1.95 15.83 22.78
C GLU A 44 -0.68 15.08 22.38
N ILE A 45 0.22 14.82 23.32
CA ILE A 45 1.43 14.03 23.09
C ILE A 45 1.09 12.59 22.75
N ALA A 46 0.19 11.95 23.50
CA ALA A 46 -0.27 10.60 23.21
C ALA A 46 -0.88 10.49 21.80
N ALA A 47 -1.70 11.49 21.40
CA ALA A 47 -2.28 11.55 20.06
C ALA A 47 -1.21 11.72 18.97
N ALA A 48 -0.19 12.55 19.20
CA ALA A 48 0.91 12.73 18.26
C ALA A 48 1.70 11.44 18.04
N ILE A 49 2.01 10.70 19.11
CA ILE A 49 2.71 9.41 19.07
C ILE A 49 1.88 8.37 18.32
N PHE A 50 0.58 8.28 18.62
CA PHE A 50 -0.31 7.34 17.94
C PHE A 50 -0.43 7.64 16.45
N ARG A 51 -0.62 8.93 16.09
CA ARG A 51 -0.68 9.35 14.69
C ARG A 51 0.60 8.99 13.93
N TRP A 52 1.76 9.22 14.52
CA TRP A 52 3.03 8.79 13.92
C TRP A 52 3.08 7.28 13.66
N ALA A 53 2.63 6.45 14.61
CA ALA A 53 2.63 5.01 14.44
C ALA A 53 1.65 4.55 13.34
N ALA A 54 0.47 5.18 13.26
CA ALA A 54 -0.51 4.95 12.21
C ALA A 54 0.02 5.35 10.82
N ASP A 55 0.66 6.52 10.72
CA ASP A 55 1.25 7.01 9.47
C ASP A 55 2.37 6.06 8.99
N MET A 56 3.20 5.54 9.91
CA MET A 56 4.22 4.53 9.59
C MET A 56 3.59 3.24 9.07
N GLN A 57 2.49 2.78 9.68
CA GLN A 57 1.79 1.57 9.22
C GLN A 57 1.18 1.76 7.83
N ALA A 58 0.56 2.91 7.57
CA ALA A 58 0.01 3.24 6.26
C ALA A 58 1.11 3.31 5.18
N ALA A 59 2.26 3.92 5.50
CA ALA A 59 3.38 4.01 4.58
C ALA A 59 3.99 2.64 4.25
N GLU A 60 4.05 1.72 5.22
CA GLU A 60 4.48 0.34 4.98
C GLU A 60 3.50 -0.44 4.12
N ALA A 61 2.19 -0.30 4.38
CA ALA A 61 1.14 -0.94 3.57
C ALA A 61 1.22 -0.47 2.11
N ALA A 62 1.35 0.84 1.88
CA ALA A 62 1.49 1.41 0.54
C ALA A 62 2.76 0.91 -0.20
N ARG A 63 3.84 0.63 0.53
CA ARG A 63 5.06 0.03 -0.06
C ARG A 63 4.87 -1.44 -0.40
N ALA A 64 4.14 -2.19 0.43
CA ALA A 64 3.82 -3.59 0.16
C ALA A 64 2.95 -3.72 -1.10
N GLU A 65 1.97 -2.84 -1.30
CA GLU A 65 1.13 -2.81 -2.50
C GLU A 65 1.93 -2.48 -3.78
N GLN A 66 3.01 -1.70 -3.68
CA GLN A 66 3.90 -1.40 -4.82
C GLN A 66 4.94 -2.50 -5.08
N ALA A 67 5.14 -3.41 -4.13
CA ALA A 67 6.12 -4.48 -4.20
C ALA A 67 5.55 -5.81 -4.70
N ASP A 68 4.25 -5.90 -4.98
CA ASP A 68 3.64 -7.03 -5.70
C ASP A 68 3.99 -6.89 -7.20
N PRO A 69 4.91 -7.70 -7.76
CA PRO A 69 4.85 -7.93 -9.20
C PRO A 69 3.52 -8.63 -9.48
N ALA A 70 2.85 -8.21 -10.56
CA ALA A 70 1.61 -8.83 -11.04
C ALA A 70 1.61 -10.36 -10.86
N PRO A 71 0.48 -10.99 -10.51
CA PRO A 71 0.42 -12.43 -10.35
C PRO A 71 0.94 -13.08 -11.63
N GLU A 72 2.03 -13.86 -11.48
CA GLU A 72 2.44 -14.82 -12.48
C GLU A 72 1.30 -15.83 -12.65
N THR A 73 0.38 -15.51 -13.54
CA THR A 73 -0.44 -16.52 -14.18
C THR A 73 0.49 -17.30 -15.09
N SER A 74 1.05 -18.36 -14.54
CA SER A 74 1.56 -19.52 -15.26
C SER A 74 0.50 -20.02 -16.24
N GLY A 75 0.56 -19.51 -17.48
CA GLY A 75 0.07 -20.15 -18.70
C GLY A 75 1.25 -20.23 -19.67
N PRO A 76 1.32 -21.22 -20.57
CA PRO A 76 2.38 -21.29 -21.56
C PRO A 76 2.11 -20.23 -22.65
N GLU A 77 2.20 -18.95 -22.30
CA GLU A 77 2.35 -17.91 -23.30
C GLU A 77 3.82 -17.89 -23.69
N ALA A 78 4.08 -18.62 -24.78
CA ALA A 78 5.19 -18.36 -25.66
C ALA A 78 5.43 -16.85 -25.74
N THR A 79 6.67 -16.45 -25.54
CA THR A 79 7.22 -15.18 -26.01
C THR A 79 6.66 -14.89 -27.40
N LYS A 80 5.58 -14.10 -27.50
CA LYS A 80 5.05 -13.63 -28.78
C LYS A 80 6.04 -12.59 -29.25
N GLU A 81 7.04 -13.03 -30.00
CA GLU A 81 7.87 -12.14 -30.79
C GLU A 81 6.94 -11.46 -31.78
N TYR A 82 6.79 -10.14 -31.67
CA TYR A 82 6.06 -9.36 -32.64
C TYR A 82 6.98 -9.10 -33.83
N ASP A 83 6.47 -9.26 -35.04
CA ASP A 83 7.24 -8.91 -36.23
C ASP A 83 7.40 -7.38 -36.38
N GLU A 84 8.14 -6.94 -37.40
CA GLU A 84 8.38 -5.52 -37.66
C GLU A 84 7.09 -4.73 -37.98
N GLN A 85 5.97 -5.42 -38.22
CA GLN A 85 4.66 -4.83 -38.46
C GLN A 85 3.79 -4.78 -37.20
N GLY A 86 4.27 -5.35 -36.08
CA GLY A 86 3.58 -5.36 -34.80
C GLY A 86 2.54 -6.47 -34.68
N ASP A 87 2.59 -7.49 -35.55
CA ASP A 87 1.72 -8.66 -35.47
C ASP A 87 2.36 -9.76 -34.62
N PRO A 88 1.61 -10.47 -33.76
CA PRO A 88 2.15 -11.55 -32.95
C PRO A 88 2.67 -12.69 -33.85
N GLY A 89 3.94 -13.03 -33.73
CA GLY A 89 4.57 -14.15 -34.44
C GLY A 89 3.86 -15.45 -34.11
N THR A 90 3.08 -15.95 -35.07
CA THR A 90 2.35 -17.22 -34.95
C THR A 90 3.01 -18.26 -35.84
N ASP A 91 3.29 -19.44 -35.30
CA ASP A 91 3.83 -20.55 -36.09
C ASP A 91 2.92 -20.86 -37.29
N ALA A 92 3.51 -21.16 -38.46
CA ALA A 92 2.82 -21.36 -39.74
C ALA A 92 1.53 -22.22 -39.72
N PRO A 93 1.41 -23.34 -38.98
CA PRO A 93 0.16 -24.10 -38.93
C PRO A 93 -0.97 -23.38 -38.16
N THR A 94 -0.62 -22.47 -37.26
CA THR A 94 -1.56 -21.69 -36.44
C THR A 94 -2.07 -20.49 -37.23
N ALA A 95 -1.20 -19.84 -38.02
CA ALA A 95 -1.56 -18.73 -38.91
C ALA A 95 -2.63 -19.15 -39.94
N ALA A 96 -2.46 -20.30 -40.58
CA ALA A 96 -3.41 -20.82 -41.57
C ALA A 96 -4.80 -21.11 -41.00
N LYS A 97 -4.90 -21.50 -39.72
CA LYS A 97 -6.19 -21.70 -39.05
C LYS A 97 -6.86 -20.37 -38.70
N LEU A 98 -6.08 -19.39 -38.25
CA LEU A 98 -6.58 -18.09 -37.88
C LEU A 98 -7.13 -17.34 -39.11
N GLU A 99 -6.40 -17.39 -40.24
CA GLU A 99 -6.87 -16.83 -41.51
C GLU A 99 -8.16 -17.50 -42.01
N ALA A 100 -8.28 -18.82 -41.88
CA ALA A 100 -9.49 -19.54 -42.25
C ALA A 100 -10.71 -19.14 -41.39
N GLU A 101 -10.51 -18.90 -40.10
CA GLU A 101 -11.57 -18.39 -39.22
C GLU A 101 -11.93 -16.93 -39.53
N LEU A 102 -10.94 -16.08 -39.81
CA LEU A 102 -11.17 -14.67 -40.16
C LEU A 102 -11.93 -14.53 -41.48
N HIS A 103 -11.58 -15.33 -42.48
CA HIS A 103 -12.29 -15.36 -43.75
C HIS A 103 -13.72 -15.88 -43.61
N LYS A 104 -13.95 -16.85 -42.73
CA LYS A 104 -15.30 -17.34 -42.41
C LYS A 104 -16.14 -16.26 -41.73
N LEU A 105 -15.56 -15.52 -40.79
CA LEU A 105 -16.24 -14.43 -40.10
C LEU A 105 -16.59 -13.26 -41.04
N ALA A 106 -15.69 -12.96 -41.98
CA ALA A 106 -15.91 -11.93 -43.00
C ALA A 106 -17.03 -12.29 -43.99
N GLN A 107 -17.23 -13.57 -44.27
CA GLN A 107 -18.34 -14.05 -45.10
C GLN A 107 -19.69 -14.09 -44.36
N GLU A 108 -19.70 -14.18 -43.03
CA GLU A 108 -20.92 -14.16 -42.22
C GLU A 108 -21.42 -12.73 -41.90
N GLN A 109 -20.59 -11.69 -42.11
CA GLN A 109 -20.96 -10.28 -41.91
C GLN A 109 -21.27 -9.50 -43.22
N GLY A 110 -21.33 -10.17 -44.37
CA GLY A 110 -21.79 -9.61 -45.64
C GLY A 110 -23.15 -10.16 -46.05
#